data_AF-A0A392SCV2-F1
#
_entry.id   AF-A0A392SCV2-F1
#
_cell.length_a   1.000
_cell.length_b   1.000
_cell.length_c   1.000
_cell.angle_alpha   90.00
_cell.angle_beta   90.00
_cell.angle_gamma   90.00
#
_symmetry.space_group_name_H-M   'P 1'
#
loop_
_entity.id
_entity.type
_entity.pdbx_description
1 polymer ?
#
loop_
_entity_poly.entity_id
_entity_poly.type
_entity_poly.pdbx_seq_one_letter_code
_entity_poly.pdbx_strand_id
1 'polypeptide(L)' 'VISESQTAFVKDRQILDGILIANKVVDEARKSKKDLLLFKVDFEKAYDFVDWGYLDDVMGRMAFPTLWRKWIKEC' A
#
# COMPACT_ATOMS: atom_id res chain seq x y z
N VAL A 1 2.10 7.19 -8.32
CA VAL A 1 2.14 7.77 -6.94
C VAL A 1 2.47 6.62 -6.00
N ILE A 2 3.68 6.59 -5.43
CA ILE A 2 4.12 5.55 -4.48
C ILE A 2 4.74 6.29 -3.28
N SER A 3 4.19 6.10 -2.08
CA SER A 3 4.74 6.71 -0.86
C SER A 3 6.08 6.06 -0.49
N GLU A 4 6.99 6.79 0.15
CA GLU A 4 8.24 6.23 0.71
C GLU A 4 7.96 5.14 1.76
N SER A 5 6.87 5.27 2.50
CA SER A 5 6.45 4.29 3.53
C SER A 5 5.79 3.02 2.96
N GLN A 6 5.48 2.97 1.66
CA GLN A 6 4.85 1.80 1.04
C GLN A 6 5.90 0.76 0.68
N THR A 7 6.03 -0.30 1.48
CA THR A 7 7.11 -1.29 1.28
C THR A 7 6.69 -2.52 0.47
N ALA A 8 5.41 -2.91 0.52
CA ALA A 8 4.91 -4.09 -0.19
C ALA A 8 4.79 -3.85 -1.71
N PHE A 9 5.13 -4.89 -2.50
CA PHE A 9 5.01 -4.92 -3.96
C PHE A 9 5.77 -3.81 -4.72
N VAL A 10 6.78 -3.20 -4.09
CA VAL A 10 7.65 -2.20 -4.73
C VAL A 10 9.03 -2.81 -4.91
N LYS A 11 9.59 -2.70 -6.12
CA LYS A 11 10.94 -3.16 -6.42
C LYS A 11 11.94 -2.48 -5.48
N ASP A 12 12.94 -3.24 -5.03
CA ASP A 12 14.02 -2.78 -4.16
C ASP A 12 13.57 -2.35 -2.75
N ARG A 13 12.33 -2.72 -2.33
CA ARG A 13 11.85 -2.60 -0.94
C ARG A 13 11.53 -3.97 -0.37
N GLN A 14 11.88 -4.19 0.89
CA GLN A 14 11.68 -5.47 1.59
C GLN A 14 10.58 -5.36 2.63
N ILE A 15 9.92 -6.49 2.92
CA ILE A 15 8.90 -6.56 3.99
C ILE A 15 9.46 -6.16 5.36
N LEU A 16 10.75 -6.42 5.59
CA LEU A 16 11.45 -6.07 6.83
C LEU A 16 11.60 -4.55 7.01
N ASP A 17 11.62 -3.77 5.92
CA ASP A 17 11.74 -2.31 6.01
C ASP A 17 10.53 -1.70 6.75
N GLY A 18 9.33 -2.21 6.48
CA GLY A 18 8.11 -1.75 7.13
C GLY A 18 8.10 -2.07 8.62
N ILE A 19 8.57 -3.27 8.99
CA ILE A 19 8.71 -3.70 10.39
C ILE A 19 9.74 -2.83 11.12
N LEU A 20 10.87 -2.53 10.48
CA LEU A 20 11.92 -1.68 11.06
C LEU A 20 11.43 -0.25 11.31
N ILE A 21 10.69 0.34 10.37
CA ILE A 21 10.11 1.68 10.52
C ILE A 21 9.15 1.71 11.71
N ALA A 22 8.22 0.75 11.80
CA ALA A 22 7.26 0.66 12.91
C ALA A 22 7.97 0.52 14.27
N ASN A 23 8.99 -0.33 14.36
CA ASN A 23 9.77 -0.52 15.59
C ASN A 23 10.49 0.76 16.02
N LYS A 24 11.06 1.52 15.08
CA LYS A 24 11.72 2.81 15.38
C LYS A 24 10.73 3.82 15.95
N VAL A 25 9.53 3.93 15.37
CA VAL A 25 8.49 4.86 15.83
C VAL A 25 8.04 4.52 17.26
N VAL A 26 7.86 3.23 17.56
CA VAL A 26 7.49 2.77 18.92
C VAL A 26 8.60 3.06 19.92
N ASP A 27 9.85 2.78 19.57
CA ASP A 27 11.01 3.03 20.44
C ASP A 27 11.20 4.53 20.72
N GLU A 28 11.01 5.39 19.71
CA GLU A 28 11.08 6.84 19.86
C GLU A 28 9.97 7.39 20.76
N ALA A 29 8.72 6.92 20.58
CA ALA A 29 7.61 7.31 21.45
C ALA A 29 7.88 6.91 22.91
N ARG A 30 8.41 5.70 23.14
CA ARG A 30 8.80 5.22 24.47
C ARG A 30 9.89 6.09 25.09
N LYS A 31 10.95 6.41 24.34
CA LYS A 31 12.06 7.28 24.80
C LYS A 31 11.58 8.69 25.13
N SER A 32 10.66 9.23 24.34
CA SER A 32 10.10 10.56 24.53
C SER A 32 8.93 10.63 25.53
N LYS A 33 8.55 9.50 26.13
CA LYS A 33 7.39 9.37 27.05
C LYS A 33 6.09 9.93 26.44
N LYS A 34 5.92 9.75 25.13
CA LYS A 34 4.71 10.13 24.42
C LYS A 34 3.76 8.95 24.34
N ASP A 35 2.48 9.23 24.55
CA ASP A 35 1.43 8.25 24.28
C ASP A 35 1.37 7.95 22.78
N LEU A 36 1.18 6.68 22.44
CA LEU A 36 1.12 6.19 21.07
C LEU A 36 -0.16 5.37 20.86
N LEU A 37 -0.84 5.61 19.76
CA LEU A 37 -1.93 4.77 19.26
C LEU A 37 -1.49 4.11 17.96
N LEU A 38 -1.54 2.78 17.90
CA LEU A 38 -1.31 2.02 16.67
C LEU A 38 -2.66 1.62 16.08
N PHE A 39 -2.93 2.09 14.86
CA PHE A 39 -4.10 1.68 14.10
C PHE A 39 -3.68 0.66 13.03
N LYS A 40 -4.11 -0.59 13.20
CA LYS A 40 -3.89 -1.67 12.24
C LYS A 40 -5.19 -1.93 11.48
N VAL A 41 -5.13 -1.82 10.15
CA VAL A 41 -6.21 -2.16 9.23
C VAL A 41 -5.71 -3.22 8.27
N ASP A 42 -6.57 -4.17 7.96
CA ASP A 42 -6.33 -5.22 6.97
C ASP A 42 -7.61 -5.42 6.14
N PHE A 43 -7.44 -5.80 4.88
CA PHE A 43 -8.56 -6.09 3.99
C PHE A 43 -8.65 -7.60 3.77
N GLU A 44 -9.77 -8.21 4.14
CA GLU A 44 -10.04 -9.60 3.78
C GLU A 44 -10.16 -9.69 2.26
N LYS A 45 -9.38 -10.59 1.64
CA LYS A 45 -9.43 -10.90 0.20
C LYS A 45 -9.56 -9.66 -0.68
N ALA A 46 -8.61 -8.74 -0.58
CA ALA A 46 -8.65 -7.43 -1.24
C ALA A 46 -9.02 -7.47 -2.73
N TYR A 47 -8.62 -8.51 -3.47
CA TYR A 47 -8.94 -8.67 -4.89
C TYR A 47 -10.38 -9.16 -5.16
N ASP A 48 -11.05 -9.79 -4.20
CA ASP A 48 -12.44 -10.23 -4.33
C ASP A 48 -13.42 -9.06 -4.13
N PHE A 49 -13.02 -8.08 -3.31
CA PHE A 49 -13.88 -6.95 -2.92
C PHE A 49 -13.53 -5.62 -3.62
N VAL A 50 -12.49 -5.58 -4.44
CA VAL A 50 -12.13 -4.37 -5.18
C VAL A 50 -13.19 -4.05 -6.24
N ASP A 51 -13.56 -2.77 -6.36
CA ASP A 51 -14.36 -2.29 -7.49
C ASP A 51 -13.46 -2.18 -8.72
N TRP A 52 -13.64 -3.10 -9.66
CA TRP A 52 -12.88 -3.17 -10.91
C TRP A 52 -13.11 -1.98 -11.85
N GLY A 53 -14.30 -1.34 -11.79
CA GLY A 53 -14.59 -0.12 -12.54
C GLY A 53 -13.78 1.06 -12.00
N TYR A 54 -13.74 1.19 -10.68
CA TYR A 54 -12.90 2.20 -10.02
C TYR A 54 -11.41 1.98 -10.31
N LEU A 55 -10.95 0.72 -10.31
CA LEU A 55 -9.55 0.41 -10.62
C LEU A 55 -9.18 0.83 -12.06
N ASP A 56 -10.02 0.53 -13.07
CA ASP A 56 -9.78 0.94 -14.46
C ASP A 56 -9.75 2.47 -14.61
N ASP A 57 -10.65 3.18 -13.93
CA ASP A 57 -10.68 4.66 -13.91
C ASP A 57 -9.37 5.24 -13.35
N VAL A 58 -8.87 4.68 -12.24
CA VAL A 58 -7.59 5.10 -11.63
C VAL A 58 -6.42 4.82 -12.58
N MET A 59 -6.39 3.64 -13.20
CA MET A 59 -5.36 3.29 -14.18
C MET A 59 -5.36 4.23 -15.39
N GLY A 60 -6.55 4.64 -15.86
CA GLY A 60 -6.70 5.65 -16.91
C GLY A 60 -6.13 7.00 -16.50
N ARG A 61 -6.39 7.45 -15.27
CA ARG A 61 -5.81 8.70 -14.71
C ARG A 61 -4.31 8.63 -14.52
N MET A 62 -3.77 7.44 -14.27
CA MET A 62 -2.32 7.18 -14.22
C MET A 62 -1.67 7.03 -15.61
N ALA A 63 -2.42 7.28 -16.68
CA ALA A 63 -1.97 7.21 -18.07
C ALA A 63 -1.52 5.81 -18.53
N PHE A 64 -2.11 4.75 -17.96
CA PHE A 64 -1.88 3.40 -18.46
C PHE A 64 -2.48 3.23 -19.86
N PRO A 65 -1.77 2.58 -20.80
CA PRO A 65 -2.28 2.37 -22.15
C PRO A 65 -3.62 1.61 -22.16
N THR A 66 -4.55 2.04 -23.01
CA THR A 66 -5.88 1.40 -23.13
C THR A 66 -5.79 -0.10 -23.41
N LEU A 67 -4.81 -0.54 -24.20
CA LEU A 67 -4.58 -1.97 -24.48
C LEU A 67 -4.25 -2.76 -23.22
N TRP A 68 -3.38 -2.22 -22.36
CA TRP A 68 -3.00 -2.85 -21.09
C TRP A 68 -4.18 -2.94 -20.12
N ARG A 69 -4.95 -1.87 -20.00
CA ARG A 69 -6.16 -1.85 -19.17
C ARG A 69 -7.19 -2.88 -19.65
N LYS A 70 -7.35 -3.03 -20.97
CA LYS A 70 -8.20 -4.07 -21.55
C LYS A 70 -7.73 -5.47 -21.17
N TRP A 71 -6.44 -5.77 -21.27
CA TRP A 71 -5.92 -7.09 -20.88
C TRP A 71 -6.17 -7.40 -19.41
N ILE A 72 -5.94 -6.44 -18.51
CA ILE A 72 -6.15 -6.62 -17.07
C ILE A 72 -7.63 -6.87 -16.73
N LYS A 73 -8.56 -6.27 -17.49
CA LYS A 73 -10.01 -6.44 -17.29
C LYS A 73 -10.53 -7.82 -17.71
N GLU A 74 -9.81 -8.51 -18.59
CA GLU A 74 -10.17 -9.86 -19.07
C GLU A 74 -9.51 -10.96 -18.23
N CYS A 75 -8.66 -10.61 -17.25
CA CYS A 75 -8.08 -11.54 -16.27
C CYS A 75 -9.08 -11.83 -15.14
#